data_AF-A0A8B7IE85-F1
#
_entry.id   AF-A0A8B7IE85-F1
#
_cell.length_a   1.000
_cell.length_b   1.000
_cell.length_c   1.000
_cell.angle_alpha   90.00
_cell.angle_beta   90.00
_cell.angle_gamma   90.00
#
_symmetry.space_group_name_H-M   'P 1'
#
loop_
_entity.id
_entity.type
_entity.pdbx_description
1 polymer ?
#
loop_
_entity_poly.entity_id
_entity_poly.type
_entity_poly.pdbx_seq_one_letter_code
_entity_poly.pdbx_strand_id
1 'polypeptide(L)'
;MNEVKETLRNIEQNYRLFQQQQFTFITALQRTRENAHDMIRPVASIRQVQSYMDHHCNNSTDRHILSMFLNICNDLSKLCQNLETLHPGNSVTNGILERCKLLLSHSNDLSAIRAKYPHDVVNHLSCNEAKNHYGGVVSLIPVVLDCVKEWVAHTEKLPRHMLCNAN
;
A
#
# COMPACT_ATOMS: atom_id res chain seq x y z
N MET A 1 3.69 21.36 -0.15
CA MET A 1 4.61 20.54 -0.98
C MET A 1 5.77 19.93 -0.19
N ASN A 2 6.53 20.69 0.63
CA ASN A 2 7.62 20.12 1.43
C ASN A 2 7.15 19.06 2.44
N GLU A 3 6.05 19.33 3.15
CA GLU A 3 5.44 18.40 4.12
C GLU A 3 4.99 17.08 3.49
N VAL A 4 4.44 17.14 2.27
CA VAL A 4 4.06 15.95 1.47
C VAL A 4 5.29 15.09 1.18
N LYS A 5 6.40 15.71 0.77
CA LYS A 5 7.65 14.99 0.46
C LYS A 5 8.25 14.36 1.71
N GLU A 6 8.20 15.05 2.84
CA GLU A 6 8.64 14.51 4.12
C GLU A 6 7.78 13.33 4.56
N THR A 7 6.46 13.47 4.47
CA THR A 7 5.51 12.37 4.75
C THR A 7 5.78 11.17 3.85
N LEU A 8 5.94 11.39 2.53
CA LEU A 8 6.26 10.33 1.57
C LEU A 8 7.58 9.63 1.93
N ARG A 9 8.64 10.40 2.26
CA ARG A 9 9.93 9.85 2.68
C ARG A 9 9.83 8.99 3.94
N ASN A 10 9.02 9.41 4.92
CA ASN A 10 8.78 8.64 6.13
C ASN A 10 8.05 7.33 5.84
N ILE A 11 7.04 7.36 4.97
CA ILE A 11 6.33 6.16 4.52
C ILE A 11 7.29 5.21 3.78
N GLU A 12 8.16 5.72 2.91
CA GLU A 12 9.15 4.91 2.22
C GLU A 12 10.13 4.24 3.20
N GLN A 13 10.56 4.95 4.24
CA GLN A 13 11.42 4.39 5.27
C GLN A 13 10.71 3.27 6.05
N ASN A 14 9.46 3.48 6.43
CA ASN A 14 8.64 2.46 7.09
C ASN A 14 8.41 1.25 6.17
N TYR A 15 8.17 1.48 4.89
CA TYR A 15 8.05 0.43 3.90
C TYR A 15 9.34 -0.38 3.75
N ARG A 16 10.52 0.26 3.76
CA ARG A 16 11.81 -0.46 3.74
C ARG A 16 11.97 -1.38 4.95
N LEU A 17 11.59 -0.92 6.15
CA LEU A 17 11.61 -1.75 7.37
C LEU A 17 10.62 -2.92 7.28
N PHE A 18 9.44 -2.69 6.71
CA PHE A 18 8.45 -3.73 6.45
C PHE A 18 8.97 -4.74 5.42
N GLN A 19 9.61 -4.29 4.34
CA GLN A 19 10.19 -5.15 3.31
C GLN A 19 11.24 -6.10 3.88
N GLN A 20 12.11 -5.62 4.77
CA GLN A 20 13.10 -6.46 5.47
C GLN A 20 12.45 -7.60 6.29
N GLN A 21 11.20 -7.42 6.70
CA GLN A 21 10.42 -8.38 7.49
C GLN A 21 9.31 -9.05 6.66
N GLN A 22 9.37 -8.99 5.34
CA GLN A 22 8.32 -9.52 4.48
C GLN A 22 8.09 -11.03 4.73
N PHE A 23 9.14 -11.82 4.96
CA PHE A 23 8.98 -13.24 5.29
C PHE A 23 8.17 -13.47 6.58
N THR A 24 8.39 -12.64 7.60
CA THR A 24 7.60 -12.63 8.84
C THR A 24 6.15 -12.28 8.56
N PHE A 25 5.89 -11.30 7.68
CA PHE A 25 4.53 -10.92 7.28
C PHE A 25 3.79 -12.08 6.60
N ILE A 26 4.44 -12.79 5.68
CA ILE A 26 3.85 -13.95 5.00
C ILE A 26 3.57 -15.09 5.97
N THR A 27 4.51 -15.36 6.88
CA THR A 27 4.32 -16.37 7.93
C THR A 27 3.15 -16.01 8.86
N ALA A 28 3.02 -14.74 9.24
CA ALA A 28 1.91 -14.24 10.04
C ALA A 28 0.56 -14.39 9.32
N LEU A 29 0.50 -14.04 8.03
CA LEU A 29 -0.70 -14.26 7.21
C LEU A 29 -1.07 -15.73 7.10
N GLN A 30 -0.09 -16.62 6.92
CA GLN A 30 -0.37 -18.05 6.87
C GLN A 30 -0.98 -18.55 8.19
N ARG A 31 -0.34 -18.29 9.32
CA ARG A 31 -0.82 -18.74 10.64
C ARG A 31 -2.21 -18.20 10.98
N THR A 32 -2.43 -16.90 10.71
CA THR A 32 -3.74 -16.28 11.00
C THR A 32 -4.85 -16.79 10.08
N ARG A 33 -4.54 -17.13 8.82
CA ARG A 33 -5.49 -17.81 7.93
C ARG A 33 -5.81 -19.23 8.38
N GLU A 34 -4.81 -19.98 8.83
CA GLU A 34 -4.99 -21.32 9.39
C GLU A 34 -5.95 -21.27 10.59
N ASN A 35 -5.74 -20.31 11.50
CA ASN A 35 -6.61 -20.05 12.65
C ASN A 35 -8.02 -19.58 12.27
N ALA A 36 -8.17 -18.89 11.14
CA ALA A 36 -9.46 -18.45 10.61
C ALA A 36 -10.17 -19.53 9.78
N HIS A 37 -9.51 -20.67 9.54
CA HIS A 37 -9.93 -21.69 8.58
C HIS A 37 -10.17 -21.15 7.15
N ASP A 38 -9.49 -20.05 6.75
CA ASP A 38 -9.60 -19.44 5.42
C ASP A 38 -8.38 -19.76 4.52
N MET A 39 -8.14 -21.06 4.35
CA MET A 39 -7.02 -21.56 3.55
C MET A 39 -7.32 -21.65 2.05
N ILE A 40 -8.60 -21.59 1.66
CA ILE A 40 -9.04 -21.83 0.28
C ILE A 40 -8.88 -20.58 -0.57
N ARG A 41 -9.17 -19.39 -0.02
CA ARG A 41 -9.17 -18.14 -0.78
C ARG A 41 -7.87 -17.36 -0.59
N PRO A 42 -7.41 -16.62 -1.61
CA PRO A 42 -6.30 -15.68 -1.45
C PRO A 42 -6.66 -14.59 -0.44
N VAL A 43 -5.62 -14.00 0.18
CA VAL A 43 -5.80 -12.74 0.89
C VAL A 43 -5.90 -11.64 -0.16
N ALA A 44 -7.09 -11.06 -0.26
CA ALA A 44 -7.47 -10.21 -1.37
C ALA A 44 -7.91 -8.81 -0.93
N SER A 45 -7.83 -8.45 0.35
CA SER A 45 -8.20 -7.10 0.82
C SER A 45 -7.48 -6.71 2.11
N ILE A 46 -7.34 -5.39 2.34
CA ILE A 46 -6.83 -4.84 3.61
C ILE A 46 -7.73 -5.25 4.78
N ARG A 47 -9.05 -5.27 4.57
CA ARG A 47 -10.04 -5.69 5.56
C ARG A 47 -9.81 -7.13 6.02
N GLN A 48 -9.45 -8.05 5.12
CA GLN A 48 -9.11 -9.43 5.52
C GLN A 48 -7.88 -9.45 6.42
N VAL A 49 -6.83 -8.71 6.07
CA VAL A 49 -5.61 -8.61 6.91
C VAL A 49 -5.95 -8.07 8.31
N GLN A 50 -6.79 -7.02 8.38
CA GLN A 50 -7.27 -6.47 9.64
C GLN A 50 -8.10 -7.49 10.43
N SER A 51 -9.03 -8.18 9.79
CA SER A 51 -9.86 -9.21 10.43
C SER A 51 -9.03 -10.35 11.01
N TYR A 52 -7.99 -10.80 10.29
CA TYR A 52 -7.04 -11.80 10.75
C TYR A 52 -6.26 -11.33 11.98
N MET A 53 -5.78 -10.08 11.96
CA MET A 53 -5.06 -9.50 13.10
C MET A 53 -5.96 -9.36 14.34
N ASP A 54 -7.22 -8.97 14.17
CA ASP A 54 -8.11 -8.67 15.28
C ASP A 54 -8.67 -9.95 15.93
N HIS A 55 -8.98 -10.98 15.14
CA HIS A 55 -9.71 -12.16 15.62
C HIS A 55 -8.92 -13.47 15.63
N HIS A 56 -7.81 -13.55 14.87
CA HIS A 56 -7.12 -14.82 14.63
C HIS A 56 -5.60 -14.76 14.89
N CYS A 57 -5.11 -13.65 15.45
CA CYS A 57 -3.70 -13.43 15.75
C CYS A 57 -3.39 -13.62 17.24
N ASN A 58 -2.63 -14.67 17.55
CA ASN A 58 -2.40 -15.15 18.92
C ASN A 58 -1.05 -14.73 19.52
N ASN A 59 -0.16 -14.09 18.76
CA ASN A 59 1.15 -13.65 19.28
C ASN A 59 1.48 -12.21 18.86
N SER A 60 2.40 -11.60 19.62
CA SER A 60 2.79 -10.20 19.47
C SER A 60 3.61 -9.94 18.19
N THR A 61 4.43 -10.90 17.76
CA THR A 61 5.25 -10.77 16.54
C THR A 61 4.37 -10.67 15.30
N ASP A 62 3.42 -11.59 15.15
CA ASP A 62 2.47 -11.61 14.04
C ASP A 62 1.59 -10.34 14.09
N ARG A 63 1.12 -9.95 15.28
CA ARG A 63 0.33 -8.72 15.45
C ARG A 63 1.13 -7.48 15.04
N HIS A 64 2.41 -7.42 15.41
CA HIS A 64 3.28 -6.31 15.08
C HIS A 64 3.45 -6.15 13.56
N ILE A 65 3.80 -7.23 12.86
CA ILE A 65 4.06 -7.15 11.41
C ILE A 65 2.77 -6.91 10.59
N LEU A 66 1.64 -7.48 11.01
CA LEU A 66 0.33 -7.18 10.40
C LEU A 66 -0.06 -5.70 10.65
N SER A 67 0.20 -5.20 11.86
CA SER A 67 -0.03 -3.78 12.19
C SER A 67 0.85 -2.85 11.35
N MET A 68 2.13 -3.18 11.12
CA MET A 68 3.01 -2.40 10.24
C MET A 68 2.41 -2.26 8.83
N PHE A 69 1.92 -3.35 8.23
CA PHE A 69 1.27 -3.30 6.91
C PHE A 69 0.04 -2.38 6.92
N LEU A 70 -0.85 -2.54 7.91
CA LEU A 70 -2.08 -1.75 8.02
C LEU A 70 -1.78 -0.26 8.25
N ASN A 71 -0.78 0.06 9.07
CA ASN A 71 -0.36 1.44 9.35
C ASN A 71 0.19 2.10 8.08
N ILE A 72 1.02 1.41 7.29
CA ILE A 72 1.51 1.95 6.01
C ILE A 72 0.35 2.21 5.04
N CYS A 73 -0.62 1.31 4.92
CA CYS A 73 -1.80 1.53 4.07
C CYS A 73 -2.63 2.73 4.53
N ASN A 74 -2.78 2.91 5.84
CA ASN A 74 -3.48 4.06 6.43
C ASN A 74 -2.72 5.37 6.18
N ASP A 75 -1.40 5.38 6.35
CA ASP A 75 -0.56 6.56 6.11
C ASP A 75 -0.57 6.96 4.64
N LEU A 76 -0.54 5.99 3.72
CA LEU A 76 -0.72 6.23 2.29
C LEU A 76 -2.12 6.81 1.98
N SER A 77 -3.16 6.33 2.66
CA SER A 77 -4.53 6.83 2.47
C SER A 77 -4.66 8.28 2.90
N LYS A 78 -4.11 8.62 4.07
CA LYS A 78 -4.02 10.00 4.57
C LYS A 78 -3.19 10.87 3.65
N LEU A 79 -2.07 10.36 3.13
CA LEU A 79 -1.28 11.10 2.16
C LEU A 79 -2.10 11.41 0.90
N CYS A 80 -2.84 10.45 0.35
CA CYS A 80 -3.70 10.70 -0.82
C CYS A 80 -4.76 11.78 -0.54
N GLN A 81 -5.37 11.79 0.64
CA GLN A 81 -6.31 12.84 1.06
C GLN A 81 -5.63 14.22 1.14
N ASN A 82 -4.42 14.27 1.70
CA ASN A 82 -3.64 15.52 1.78
C ASN A 82 -3.22 16.03 0.39
N LEU A 83 -2.95 15.14 -0.57
CA LEU A 83 -2.62 15.53 -1.94
C LEU A 83 -3.83 16.16 -2.67
N GLU A 84 -5.03 15.66 -2.41
CA GLU A 84 -6.29 16.16 -2.97
C GLU A 84 -6.62 17.58 -2.49
N THR A 85 -6.29 17.92 -1.24
CA THR A 85 -6.52 19.26 -0.69
C THR A 85 -5.51 20.31 -1.16
N LEU A 86 -4.31 19.89 -1.56
CA LEU A 86 -3.21 20.80 -1.92
C LEU A 86 -3.26 21.33 -3.35
N HIS A 87 -3.92 20.61 -4.26
CA HIS A 87 -3.97 21.01 -5.66
C HIS A 87 -5.32 20.61 -6.26
N PRO A 88 -6.10 21.54 -6.86
CA PRO A 88 -7.17 21.17 -7.77
C PRO A 88 -6.49 20.54 -8.99
N GLY A 89 -6.26 19.23 -8.95
CA GLY A 89 -5.41 18.52 -9.90
C GLY A 89 -5.88 18.70 -11.34
N ASN A 90 -4.99 18.38 -12.28
CA ASN A 90 -5.41 18.16 -13.67
C ASN A 90 -6.00 16.75 -13.81
N SER A 91 -6.58 16.42 -14.97
CA SER A 91 -7.20 15.12 -15.21
C SER A 91 -6.25 13.94 -14.95
N VAL A 92 -4.94 14.11 -15.18
CA VAL A 92 -3.92 13.08 -14.96
C VAL A 92 -3.66 12.89 -13.46
N THR A 93 -3.37 13.96 -12.72
CA THR A 93 -3.08 13.87 -11.29
C THR A 93 -4.30 13.41 -10.48
N ASN A 94 -5.51 13.81 -10.90
CA ASN A 94 -6.75 13.32 -10.30
C ASN A 94 -6.95 11.82 -10.59
N GLY A 95 -6.72 11.38 -11.83
CA GLY A 95 -6.81 9.95 -12.18
C GLY A 95 -5.84 9.08 -11.36
N ILE A 96 -4.63 9.58 -11.10
CA ILE A 96 -3.66 8.88 -10.25
C ILE A 96 -4.16 8.79 -8.79
N LEU A 97 -4.67 9.88 -8.21
CA LEU A 97 -5.18 9.87 -6.84
C LEU A 97 -6.40 8.98 -6.66
N GLU A 98 -7.35 9.01 -7.59
CA GLU A 98 -8.53 8.13 -7.56
C GLU A 98 -8.11 6.66 -7.60
N ARG A 99 -7.12 6.32 -8.43
CA ARG A 99 -6.55 4.98 -8.46
C ARG A 99 -5.92 4.60 -7.12
N CYS A 100 -5.13 5.48 -6.49
CA CYS A 100 -4.56 5.21 -5.17
C CYS A 100 -5.65 4.99 -4.10
N LYS A 101 -6.66 5.85 -4.07
CA LYS A 101 -7.79 5.75 -3.12
C LYS A 101 -8.57 4.44 -3.31
N LEU A 102 -8.81 4.04 -4.55
CA LEU A 102 -9.46 2.76 -4.86
C LEU A 102 -8.62 1.58 -4.35
N LEU A 103 -7.32 1.56 -4.63
CA LEU A 103 -6.40 0.49 -4.21
C LEU A 103 -6.32 0.36 -2.68
N LEU A 104 -6.34 1.50 -1.98
CA LEU A 104 -6.26 1.58 -0.51
C LEU A 104 -7.61 1.43 0.20
N SER A 105 -8.71 1.33 -0.54
CA SER A 105 -10.02 1.07 0.05
C SER A 105 -10.01 -0.30 0.75
N HIS A 106 -10.49 -0.34 1.99
CA HIS A 106 -10.37 -1.52 2.85
C HIS A 106 -10.97 -2.79 2.24
N SER A 107 -12.04 -2.64 1.44
CA SER A 107 -12.77 -3.75 0.81
C SER A 107 -12.40 -3.97 -0.66
N ASN A 108 -11.44 -3.23 -1.20
CA ASN A 108 -11.04 -3.39 -2.60
C ASN A 108 -10.42 -4.77 -2.83
N ASP A 109 -10.74 -5.38 -3.98
CA ASP A 109 -10.12 -6.64 -4.39
C ASP A 109 -8.71 -6.39 -4.93
N LEU A 110 -7.73 -6.93 -4.21
CA LEU A 110 -6.31 -6.85 -4.51
C LEU A 110 -5.82 -8.04 -5.35
N SER A 111 -6.68 -9.03 -5.63
CA SER A 111 -6.31 -10.30 -6.26
C SER A 111 -5.62 -10.14 -7.62
N ALA A 112 -5.95 -9.09 -8.37
CA ALA A 112 -5.39 -8.76 -9.68
C ALA A 112 -4.15 -7.84 -9.61
N ILE A 113 -3.83 -7.25 -8.45
CA ILE A 113 -2.73 -6.29 -8.33
C ILE A 113 -1.40 -7.03 -8.43
N ARG A 114 -0.55 -6.61 -9.37
CA ARG A 114 0.82 -7.08 -9.48
C ARG A 114 1.74 -5.88 -9.63
N ALA A 115 2.70 -5.75 -8.73
CA ALA A 115 3.73 -4.74 -8.84
C ALA A 115 4.68 -5.10 -10.00
N LYS A 116 5.15 -4.08 -10.74
CA LYS A 116 6.05 -4.30 -11.88
C LYS A 116 7.45 -4.64 -11.36
N TYR A 117 8.01 -5.73 -11.88
CA TYR A 117 9.41 -6.13 -11.67
C TYR A 117 10.34 -5.31 -12.59
N PRO A 118 11.58 -4.97 -12.19
CA PRO A 118 12.24 -5.32 -10.94
C PRO A 118 11.87 -4.39 -9.78
N HIS A 119 11.69 -4.98 -8.60
CA HIS A 119 11.99 -4.28 -7.36
C HIS A 119 13.45 -4.61 -7.04
N ASP A 120 14.24 -3.64 -6.56
CA ASP A 120 15.62 -3.87 -6.08
C ASP A 120 15.69 -4.78 -4.82
N VAL A 121 14.64 -5.57 -4.59
CA VAL A 121 14.39 -6.33 -3.37
C VAL A 121 13.86 -7.71 -3.75
N VAL A 122 14.37 -8.73 -3.06
CA VAL A 122 14.00 -10.13 -3.26
C VAL A 122 12.52 -10.31 -2.96
N ASN A 123 11.75 -10.84 -3.92
CA ASN A 123 10.42 -11.35 -3.65
C ASN A 123 10.57 -12.65 -2.84
N HIS A 124 10.20 -12.62 -1.56
CA HIS A 124 10.32 -13.78 -0.67
C HIS A 124 9.15 -14.76 -0.81
N LEU A 125 8.24 -14.52 -1.76
CA LEU A 125 7.17 -15.45 -2.10
C LEU A 125 7.68 -16.52 -3.06
N SER A 126 7.32 -17.77 -2.82
CA SER A 126 7.33 -18.78 -3.88
C SER A 126 6.39 -18.37 -5.01
N CYS A 127 6.60 -18.93 -6.20
CA CYS A 127 5.75 -18.67 -7.37
C CYS A 127 4.27 -18.97 -7.08
N ASN A 128 3.97 -20.03 -6.30
CA ASN A 128 2.61 -20.39 -5.92
C ASN A 128 1.99 -19.36 -4.95
N GLU A 129 2.75 -18.90 -3.97
CA GLU A 129 2.26 -17.89 -3.01
C GLU A 129 2.01 -16.55 -3.70
N ALA A 130 2.92 -16.13 -4.58
CA ALA A 130 2.78 -14.92 -5.39
C ALA A 130 1.60 -15.00 -6.35
N LYS A 131 1.39 -16.15 -6.99
CA LYS A 131 0.31 -16.31 -7.96
C LYS A 131 -1.06 -16.44 -7.30
N ASN A 132 -1.14 -17.19 -6.20
CA ASN A 132 -2.40 -17.75 -5.72
C ASN A 132 -2.81 -17.34 -4.29
N HIS A 133 -1.95 -16.70 -3.49
CA HIS A 133 -2.26 -16.48 -2.07
C HIS A 133 -2.04 -15.05 -1.58
N TYR A 134 -0.88 -14.46 -1.85
CA TYR A 134 -0.43 -13.22 -1.20
C TYR A 134 0.04 -12.12 -2.17
N GLY A 135 0.16 -12.43 -3.47
CA GLY A 135 0.74 -11.50 -4.44
C GLY A 135 0.06 -10.14 -4.52
N GLY A 136 -1.27 -10.10 -4.39
CA GLY A 136 -2.04 -8.85 -4.37
C GLY A 136 -1.69 -7.95 -3.20
N VAL A 137 -1.74 -8.50 -1.99
CA VAL A 137 -1.46 -7.77 -0.74
C VAL A 137 -0.01 -7.29 -0.69
N VAL A 138 0.94 -8.14 -1.07
CA VAL A 138 2.37 -7.77 -1.11
C VAL A 138 2.66 -6.70 -2.16
N SER A 139 1.91 -6.71 -3.27
CA SER A 139 2.05 -5.72 -4.35
C SER A 139 1.39 -4.38 -4.06
N LEU A 140 0.49 -4.30 -3.08
CA LEU A 140 -0.31 -3.10 -2.84
C LEU A 140 0.56 -1.87 -2.52
N ILE A 141 1.38 -1.94 -1.48
CA ILE A 141 2.21 -0.83 -1.02
C ILE A 141 3.16 -0.31 -2.13
N PRO A 142 3.96 -1.15 -2.82
CA PRO A 142 4.85 -0.64 -3.87
C PRO A 142 4.09 -0.02 -5.04
N VAL A 143 2.96 -0.60 -5.47
CA VAL A 143 2.14 -0.02 -6.56
C VAL A 143 1.60 1.36 -6.17
N VAL A 144 1.10 1.51 -4.95
CA VAL A 144 0.58 2.80 -4.47
C VAL A 144 1.71 3.82 -4.32
N LEU A 145 2.88 3.43 -3.81
CA LEU A 145 4.05 4.30 -3.71
C LEU A 145 4.49 4.80 -5.09
N ASP A 146 4.51 3.93 -6.11
CA ASP A 146 4.84 4.33 -7.48
C ASP A 146 3.83 5.35 -8.02
N CYS A 147 2.53 5.12 -7.80
CA CYS A 147 1.49 6.08 -8.19
C CYS A 147 1.66 7.43 -7.47
N VAL A 148 1.97 7.45 -6.18
CA VAL A 148 2.19 8.71 -5.44
C VAL A 148 3.45 9.44 -5.94
N LYS A 149 4.53 8.72 -6.26
CA LYS A 149 5.73 9.31 -6.86
C LYS A 149 5.46 9.90 -8.24
N GLU A 150 4.70 9.19 -9.06
CA GLU A 150 4.25 9.66 -10.37
C GLU A 150 3.44 10.96 -10.22
N TRP A 151 2.51 11.00 -9.26
CA TRP A 151 1.76 12.21 -8.93
C TRP A 151 2.68 13.39 -8.59
N VAL A 152 3.63 13.19 -7.67
CA VAL A 152 4.58 14.24 -7.26
C VAL A 152 5.38 14.74 -8.46
N ALA A 153 5.91 13.83 -9.28
CA ALA A 153 6.66 14.19 -10.48
C ALA A 153 5.83 14.99 -11.50
N HIS A 154 4.53 14.69 -11.66
CA HIS A 154 3.65 15.48 -12.51
C HIS A 154 3.39 16.88 -11.95
N THR A 155 3.23 17.01 -10.63
CA THR A 155 3.04 18.33 -10.01
C THR A 155 4.28 19.21 -10.03
N GLU A 156 5.48 18.62 -9.99
CA GLU A 156 6.74 19.37 -10.10
C GLU A 156 7.03 19.86 -11.52
N LYS A 157 6.57 19.12 -12.54
CA LYS A 157 6.72 19.48 -13.96
C LYS A 157 5.72 20.54 -14.41
N LEU A 158 4.69 20.86 -13.62
CA LEU A 158 3.73 21.91 -13.97
C LEU A 158 4.40 23.29 -13.86
N PRO A 159 4.28 24.17 -14.87
CA PRO A 159 4.79 25.53 -14.80
C PRO A 159 4.15 26.28 -13.63
N ARG A 160 4.96 27.00 -12.83
CA ARG A 160 4.51 27.80 -11.67
C ARG A 160 3.41 28.83 -11.99
N HIS A 161 3.14 29.10 -13.27
CA HIS A 161 2.11 30.04 -13.73
C HIS A 161 0.66 29.49 -13.63
N MET A 162 0.46 28.21 -13.32
CA MET A 162 -0.88 27.67 -13.00
C MET A 162 -1.17 27.55 -11.50
N LEU A 163 -0.21 27.95 -10.64
CA LEU A 163 -0.37 27.92 -9.17
C LEU A 163 -1.05 29.18 -8.61
N CYS A 164 -1.24 30.22 -9.44
CA CYS A 164 -1.98 31.43 -9.09
C CYS A 164 -3.04 31.68 -10.18
N ASN A 165 -4.25 31.18 -9.97
CA ASN A 165 -5.47 31.82 -10.46
C ASN A 165 -6.64 31.33 -9.59
N ALA A 166 -6.65 31.82 -8.36
CA ALA A 166 -7.87 32.03 -7.60
C ALA A 166 -7.96 33.55 -7.40
N ASN A 167 -8.67 34.22 -8.31
CA ASN A 167 -9.26 35.53 -8.06
C ASN A 167 -10.65 35.30 -7.46
#